data_AF-A0A2S5PEA9-F1
#
_entry.id   AF-A0A2S5PEA9-F1
#
_cell.length_a   1.000
_cell.length_b   1.000
_cell.length_c   1.000
_cell.angle_alpha   90.00
_cell.angle_beta   90.00
_cell.angle_gamma   90.00
#
_symmetry.space_group_name_H-M   'P 1'
#
loop_
_entity.id
_entity.type
_entity.pdbx_description
1 polymer ?
#
loop_
_entity_poly.entity_id
_entity_poly.type
_entity_poly.pdbx_seq_one_letter_code
_entity_poly.pdbx_strand_id
1 'polypeptide(L)'
;MAVKVRRERPDQRRHHRVTAPLFVEVGGQSHRATDWSLGGLRVDGFEGELPQIGSEIPLNLMLPFQGFDVTFLVKAEVVRLDPVAKMFAVRFTEIGERERELMSHFIEELVRGSMVDVEDTIQRIDVPVTPASLEPDRPRLQQLPMKRWPIKTVGMTGLYMVLGLMIFGYTSLIGYTNFFRMEVQTAVIQAPVEKVVAQADGRVAWGNRQPGDTVRAGENILDLIDNQLEREIELADIAVRERKAKLAFLKQRHTEELERIRGYATVEMKNVQQTRVELEALGAQLRSAEADYKRFKGLLDKGYATESRISDIERQVISLRKEHEVRRIELSSRIELAEQNIGKRLYSGNQTIGSADITGKGAEIEAEVRLAEHDIQLAQQRQITWLNQRSRASVRAPFDGIILDLPRFDQGSVRKGDVIAIIEQRQMRHVTAFMTQDEVLKVGVGDDVLIYVPALGETLKGRVKTVDRTSGFIREQNEAGSPGYSWRGPTDRSAKISIEFKDPKIVEDAQRYRSGLPVVAVFEQRSTNSLFSSIKKSLSLAL
;
A
#
# COMPACT_ATOMS: atom_id res chain seq x y z
N MET A 1 -20.91 -32.68 67.39
CA MET A 1 -22.07 -33.59 67.57
C MET A 1 -23.33 -32.86 67.13
N ALA A 2 -24.04 -33.39 66.14
CA ALA A 2 -25.20 -32.72 65.54
C ALA A 2 -26.41 -32.73 66.50
N VAL A 3 -26.96 -31.54 66.78
CA VAL A 3 -28.12 -31.35 67.66
C VAL A 3 -29.38 -31.83 66.94
N LYS A 4 -30.02 -32.86 67.50
CA LYS A 4 -31.25 -33.46 66.97
C LYS A 4 -32.45 -32.67 67.49
N VAL A 5 -33.04 -31.80 66.68
CA VAL A 5 -34.23 -31.02 67.04
C VAL A 5 -35.48 -31.91 66.89
N ARG A 6 -36.15 -32.21 68.01
CA ARG A 6 -37.40 -32.98 68.06
C ARG A 6 -38.55 -31.98 68.26
N ARG A 7 -39.49 -31.90 67.30
CA ARG A 7 -40.70 -31.06 67.43
C ARG A 7 -41.80 -31.85 68.14
N GLU A 8 -42.30 -31.32 69.24
CA GLU A 8 -43.35 -31.91 70.08
C GLU A 8 -44.74 -31.30 69.79
N ARG A 9 -45.82 -32.00 70.19
CA ARG A 9 -47.22 -31.54 70.05
C ARG A 9 -47.53 -30.41 71.05
N PRO A 10 -48.59 -29.59 70.85
CA PRO A 10 -48.96 -28.53 71.79
C PRO A 10 -49.33 -29.14 73.16
N ASP A 11 -48.42 -29.02 74.12
CA ASP A 11 -48.53 -29.56 75.47
C ASP A 11 -49.06 -28.46 76.42
N GLN A 12 -49.79 -28.85 77.47
CA GLN A 12 -50.44 -27.99 78.47
C GLN A 12 -49.43 -27.28 79.43
N ARG A 13 -48.24 -26.91 78.94
CA ARG A 13 -47.13 -26.47 79.79
C ARG A 13 -46.62 -25.08 79.38
N ARG A 14 -46.48 -24.18 80.37
CA ARG A 14 -46.16 -22.75 80.19
C ARG A 14 -44.70 -22.44 79.87
N HIS A 15 -43.77 -23.37 80.05
CA HIS A 15 -42.33 -23.11 79.90
C HIS A 15 -41.63 -24.20 79.09
N HIS A 16 -40.75 -23.78 78.17
CA HIS A 16 -39.89 -24.67 77.39
C HIS A 16 -38.82 -25.30 78.30
N ARG A 17 -38.58 -26.60 78.14
CA ARG A 17 -37.48 -27.31 78.81
C ARG A 17 -36.28 -27.39 77.87
N VAL A 18 -35.09 -27.16 78.43
CA VAL A 18 -33.83 -27.17 77.69
C VAL A 18 -32.90 -28.23 78.29
N THR A 19 -32.11 -28.88 77.43
CA THR A 19 -31.10 -29.92 77.78
C THR A 19 -29.68 -29.33 77.82
N ALA A 20 -29.57 -28.01 77.92
CA ALA A 20 -28.28 -27.30 78.00
C ALA A 20 -27.54 -27.68 79.30
N PRO A 21 -26.19 -27.69 79.30
CA PRO A 21 -25.42 -28.01 80.49
C PRO A 21 -25.72 -27.00 81.61
N LEU A 22 -26.43 -27.46 82.62
CA LEU A 22 -26.65 -26.78 83.90
C LEU A 22 -26.13 -27.73 84.98
N PHE A 23 -25.28 -27.23 85.86
CA PHE A 23 -24.81 -27.98 87.02
C PHE A 23 -25.58 -27.54 88.26
N VAL A 24 -25.92 -28.51 89.10
CA VAL A 24 -26.68 -28.33 90.33
C VAL A 24 -25.87 -28.95 91.44
N GLU A 25 -25.50 -28.13 92.41
CA GLU A 25 -24.85 -28.59 93.63
C GLU A 25 -25.90 -28.76 94.72
N VAL A 26 -26.02 -29.98 95.24
CA VAL A 26 -26.88 -30.34 96.36
C VAL A 26 -26.15 -31.34 97.25
N GLY A 27 -26.06 -31.03 98.55
CA GLY A 27 -25.30 -31.84 99.51
C GLY A 27 -23.78 -31.84 99.28
N GLY A 28 -23.22 -30.82 98.62
CA GLY A 28 -21.78 -30.69 98.34
C GLY A 28 -21.27 -31.52 97.15
N GLN A 29 -22.17 -32.13 96.37
CA GLN A 29 -21.84 -32.82 95.12
C GLN A 29 -22.48 -32.11 93.94
N SER A 30 -21.71 -31.90 92.87
CA SER A 30 -22.17 -31.25 91.64
C SER A 30 -22.67 -32.29 90.65
N HIS A 31 -23.95 -32.16 90.26
CA HIS A 31 -24.60 -33.03 89.29
C HIS A 31 -25.09 -32.22 88.09
N ARG A 32 -25.05 -32.83 86.90
CA ARG A 32 -25.61 -32.20 85.70
C ARG A 32 -27.13 -32.40 85.66
N ALA A 33 -27.90 -31.33 85.47
CA ALA A 33 -29.32 -31.42 85.21
C ALA A 33 -29.59 -32.05 83.83
N THR A 34 -30.53 -33.00 83.76
CA THR A 34 -30.94 -33.65 82.51
C THR A 34 -31.83 -32.73 81.69
N ASP A 35 -32.79 -32.07 82.35
CA ASP A 35 -33.59 -31.02 81.73
C ASP A 35 -33.95 -29.95 82.76
N TRP A 36 -34.10 -28.70 82.30
CA TRP A 36 -34.45 -27.59 83.17
C TRP A 36 -35.29 -26.54 82.43
N SER A 37 -36.00 -25.72 83.20
CA SER A 37 -36.87 -24.63 82.74
C SER A 37 -36.96 -23.55 83.80
N LEU A 38 -37.64 -22.43 83.52
CA LEU A 38 -37.95 -21.40 84.52
C LEU A 38 -38.75 -21.91 85.74
N GLY A 39 -39.43 -23.06 85.62
CA GLY A 39 -40.27 -23.60 86.70
C GLY A 39 -39.61 -24.70 87.54
N GLY A 40 -38.45 -25.21 87.13
CA GLY A 40 -37.81 -26.33 87.82
C GLY A 40 -36.87 -27.14 86.92
N LEU A 41 -36.20 -28.10 87.53
CA LEU A 41 -35.19 -28.95 86.90
C LEU A 41 -35.36 -30.43 87.27
N ARG A 42 -34.74 -31.30 86.48
CA ARG A 42 -34.63 -32.74 86.73
C ARG A 42 -33.17 -33.15 86.76
N VAL A 43 -32.82 -33.97 87.75
CA VAL A 43 -31.53 -34.63 87.86
C VAL A 43 -31.74 -36.14 87.82
N ASP A 44 -30.98 -36.83 86.98
CA ASP A 44 -30.96 -38.29 86.88
C ASP A 44 -29.65 -38.82 87.44
N GLY A 45 -29.68 -40.02 88.04
CA GLY A 45 -28.45 -40.68 88.52
C GLY A 45 -27.82 -40.02 89.75
N PHE A 46 -28.63 -39.53 90.69
CA PHE A 46 -28.11 -38.99 91.95
C PHE A 46 -27.48 -40.10 92.80
N GLU A 47 -26.22 -39.94 93.21
CA GLU A 47 -25.46 -40.99 93.92
C GLU A 47 -25.65 -40.99 95.46
N GLY A 48 -26.50 -40.12 96.00
CA GLY A 48 -26.83 -40.02 97.42
C GLY A 48 -28.24 -40.49 97.82
N GLU A 49 -28.62 -40.24 99.08
CA GLU A 49 -29.99 -40.46 99.57
C GLU A 49 -30.97 -39.50 98.85
N LEU A 50 -32.01 -40.06 98.23
CA LEU A 50 -33.01 -39.27 97.52
C LEU A 50 -33.80 -38.43 98.53
N PRO A 51 -33.93 -37.11 98.31
CA PRO A 51 -34.70 -36.26 99.20
C PRO A 51 -36.20 -36.59 99.18
N GLN A 52 -36.90 -36.38 100.29
CA GLN A 52 -38.33 -36.70 100.41
C GLN A 52 -39.21 -35.79 99.53
N ILE A 53 -40.28 -36.35 98.96
CA ILE A 53 -41.28 -35.58 98.19
C ILE A 53 -41.91 -34.52 99.10
N GLY A 54 -41.97 -33.28 98.63
CA GLY A 54 -42.49 -32.12 99.36
C GLY A 54 -41.48 -31.41 100.26
N SER A 55 -40.23 -31.88 100.32
CA SER A 55 -39.16 -31.16 101.05
C SER A 55 -38.63 -29.98 100.23
N GLU A 56 -38.40 -28.85 100.90
CA GLU A 56 -37.71 -27.69 100.32
C GLU A 56 -36.20 -27.81 100.52
N ILE A 57 -35.44 -27.65 99.44
CA ILE A 57 -33.99 -27.80 99.43
C ILE A 57 -33.37 -26.58 98.74
N PRO A 58 -32.34 -25.97 99.33
CA PRO A 58 -31.54 -24.97 98.63
C PRO A 58 -30.65 -25.65 97.59
N LEU A 59 -30.71 -25.17 96.35
CA LEU A 59 -29.91 -25.63 95.22
C LEU A 59 -28.98 -24.52 94.76
N ASN A 60 -27.70 -24.85 94.60
CA ASN A 60 -26.74 -23.99 93.92
C ASN A 60 -26.74 -24.34 92.43
N LEU A 61 -27.25 -23.44 91.60
CA LEU A 61 -27.29 -23.59 90.16
C LEU A 61 -26.07 -22.92 89.54
N MET A 62 -25.34 -23.63 88.70
CA MET A 62 -24.14 -23.16 88.02
C MET A 62 -24.31 -23.33 86.52
N LEU A 63 -24.37 -22.19 85.83
CA LEU A 63 -24.50 -22.08 84.38
C LEU A 63 -23.13 -21.70 83.78
N PRO A 64 -22.48 -22.59 83.03
CA PRO A 64 -21.27 -22.26 82.29
C PRO A 64 -21.64 -21.46 81.03
N PHE A 65 -21.12 -20.24 80.90
CA PHE A 65 -21.34 -19.38 79.75
C PHE A 65 -20.04 -18.69 79.31
N GLN A 66 -19.58 -18.97 78.09
CA GLN A 66 -18.44 -18.31 77.44
C GLN A 66 -17.18 -18.14 78.33
N GLY A 67 -16.87 -19.12 79.17
CA GLY A 67 -15.68 -19.09 80.05
C GLY A 67 -15.91 -18.50 81.44
N PHE A 68 -17.15 -18.11 81.78
CA PHE A 68 -17.57 -17.70 83.11
C PHE A 68 -18.60 -18.68 83.67
N ASP A 69 -18.54 -18.93 84.98
CA ASP A 69 -19.55 -19.71 85.70
C ASP A 69 -20.47 -18.75 86.46
N VAL A 70 -21.74 -18.69 86.05
CA VAL A 70 -22.75 -17.90 86.75
C VAL A 70 -23.42 -18.81 87.79
N THR A 71 -23.19 -18.52 89.06
CA THR A 71 -23.73 -19.31 90.18
C THR A 71 -24.80 -18.53 90.93
N PHE A 72 -25.96 -19.14 91.16
CA PHE A 72 -27.04 -18.54 91.95
C PHE A 72 -27.76 -19.60 92.79
N LEU A 73 -28.20 -19.17 93.97
CA LEU A 73 -28.86 -20.01 94.98
C LEU A 73 -30.38 -19.92 94.81
N VAL A 74 -31.06 -21.07 94.67
CA VAL A 74 -32.51 -21.15 94.48
C VAL A 74 -33.11 -22.14 95.46
N LYS A 75 -34.27 -21.81 96.05
CA LYS A 75 -35.03 -22.78 96.84
C LYS A 75 -35.98 -23.56 95.96
N ALA A 76 -35.98 -24.87 96.09
CA ALA A 76 -36.80 -25.75 95.28
C ALA A 76 -37.47 -26.83 96.13
N GLU A 77 -38.71 -27.13 95.80
CA GLU A 77 -39.51 -28.21 96.40
C GLU A 77 -39.42 -29.47 95.53
N VAL A 78 -39.19 -30.63 96.14
CA VAL A 78 -39.14 -31.91 95.42
C VAL A 78 -40.56 -32.37 95.07
N VAL A 79 -40.91 -32.36 93.77
CA VAL A 79 -42.27 -32.69 93.30
C VAL A 79 -42.40 -34.14 92.85
N ARG A 80 -41.30 -34.76 92.39
CA ARG A 80 -41.33 -36.13 91.86
C ARG A 80 -40.03 -36.86 92.15
N LEU A 81 -40.16 -38.12 92.55
CA LEU A 81 -39.06 -39.06 92.71
C LEU A 81 -39.32 -40.32 91.88
N ASP A 82 -38.25 -40.87 91.30
CA ASP A 82 -38.25 -42.21 90.72
C ASP A 82 -37.08 -43.00 91.35
N PRO A 83 -37.37 -43.94 92.26
CA PRO A 83 -36.35 -44.73 92.95
C PRO A 83 -35.56 -45.66 92.01
N VAL A 84 -36.15 -46.09 90.89
CA VAL A 84 -35.52 -47.05 89.97
C VAL A 84 -34.44 -46.37 89.13
N ALA A 85 -34.71 -45.13 88.70
CA ALA A 85 -33.78 -44.33 87.90
C ALA A 85 -32.87 -43.41 88.73
N LYS A 86 -32.96 -43.45 90.07
CA LYS A 86 -32.34 -42.47 90.99
C LYS A 86 -32.55 -41.03 90.51
N MET A 87 -33.79 -40.72 90.14
CA MET A 87 -34.17 -39.44 89.54
C MET A 87 -34.99 -38.64 90.55
N PHE A 88 -34.72 -37.34 90.63
CA PHE A 88 -35.60 -36.39 91.31
C PHE A 88 -35.88 -35.17 90.42
N ALA A 89 -37.11 -34.67 90.51
CA ALA A 89 -37.52 -33.44 89.86
C ALA A 89 -38.01 -32.44 90.90
N VAL A 90 -37.53 -31.21 90.77
CA VAL A 90 -37.82 -30.12 91.67
C VAL A 90 -38.59 -29.02 90.95
N ARG A 91 -39.39 -28.28 91.71
CA ARG A 91 -40.05 -27.05 91.30
C ARG A 91 -39.47 -25.89 92.11
N PHE A 92 -39.09 -24.81 91.45
CA PHE A 92 -38.59 -23.63 92.15
C PHE A 92 -39.74 -22.95 92.91
N THR A 93 -39.54 -22.72 94.21
CA THR A 93 -40.53 -22.03 95.06
C THR A 93 -40.24 -20.54 95.12
N GLU A 94 -38.96 -20.16 95.27
CA GLU A 94 -38.50 -18.77 95.28
C GLU A 94 -37.34 -18.60 94.29
N ILE A 95 -37.55 -17.80 93.25
CA ILE A 95 -36.51 -17.30 92.34
C ILE A 95 -36.60 -15.78 92.34
N GLY A 96 -35.48 -15.07 92.54
CA GLY A 96 -35.48 -13.62 92.47
C GLY A 96 -35.72 -13.12 91.04
N GLU A 97 -36.20 -11.89 90.91
CA GLU A 97 -36.56 -11.31 89.62
C GLU A 97 -35.36 -11.28 88.65
N ARG A 98 -34.17 -11.00 89.19
CA ARG A 98 -32.92 -10.95 88.43
C ARG A 98 -32.48 -12.32 87.94
N GLU A 99 -32.54 -13.34 88.80
CA GLU A 99 -32.18 -14.71 88.45
C GLU A 99 -33.15 -15.28 87.41
N ARG A 100 -34.45 -14.94 87.55
CA ARG A 100 -35.48 -15.33 86.60
C ARG A 100 -35.30 -14.67 85.23
N GLU A 101 -34.97 -13.38 85.20
CA GLU A 101 -34.72 -12.64 83.96
C GLU A 101 -33.47 -13.18 83.25
N LEU A 102 -32.39 -13.46 84.00
CA LEU A 102 -31.18 -14.09 83.47
C LEU A 102 -31.48 -15.48 82.89
N MET A 103 -32.17 -16.36 83.63
CA MET A 103 -32.55 -17.69 83.12
C MET A 103 -33.48 -17.61 81.90
N SER A 104 -34.39 -16.64 81.85
CA SER A 104 -35.31 -16.44 80.72
C SER A 104 -34.53 -16.03 79.47
N HIS A 105 -33.61 -15.07 79.62
CA HIS A 105 -32.73 -14.63 78.55
C HIS A 105 -31.87 -15.79 78.03
N PHE A 106 -31.28 -16.61 78.92
CA PHE A 106 -30.50 -17.79 78.51
C PHE A 106 -31.34 -18.82 77.75
N ILE A 107 -32.56 -19.11 78.21
CA ILE A 107 -33.47 -20.04 77.51
C ILE A 107 -33.85 -19.49 76.14
N GLU A 108 -34.14 -18.20 76.02
CA GLU A 108 -34.51 -17.55 74.76
C GLU A 108 -33.36 -17.57 73.74
N GLU A 109 -32.13 -17.27 74.16
CA GLU A 109 -30.94 -17.34 73.30
C GLU A 109 -30.65 -18.79 72.87
N LEU A 110 -30.78 -19.76 73.77
CA LEU A 110 -30.63 -21.19 73.45
C LEU A 110 -31.67 -21.67 72.43
N VAL A 111 -32.92 -21.21 72.53
CA VAL A 111 -34.01 -21.57 71.61
C VAL A 111 -33.85 -20.87 70.26
N ARG A 112 -33.34 -19.63 70.25
CA ARG A 112 -33.10 -18.87 69.01
C ARG A 112 -31.88 -19.36 68.23
N GLY A 113 -31.01 -20.17 68.84
CA GLY A 113 -29.86 -20.77 68.16
C GLY A 113 -28.74 -19.77 67.85
N SER A 114 -28.73 -18.62 68.54
CA SER A 114 -27.68 -17.61 68.48
C SER A 114 -26.88 -17.64 69.78
N MET A 115 -25.56 -17.82 69.69
CA MET A 115 -24.65 -17.38 70.74
C MET A 115 -24.09 -16.04 70.28
N VAL A 116 -24.47 -14.93 70.94
CA VAL A 116 -23.90 -13.59 70.71
C VAL A 116 -23.60 -12.94 72.07
N ASP A 117 -22.53 -12.14 72.10
CA ASP A 117 -21.90 -11.56 73.30
C ASP A 117 -22.83 -10.72 74.19
N VAL A 118 -22.72 -10.93 75.51
CA VAL A 118 -23.53 -10.29 76.58
C VAL A 118 -22.90 -8.96 77.02
N GLU A 119 -22.62 -8.07 76.06
CA GLU A 119 -22.08 -6.74 76.37
C GLU A 119 -23.17 -5.64 76.36
N ASP A 120 -24.27 -5.85 75.62
CA ASP A 120 -25.39 -4.89 75.50
C ASP A 120 -26.48 -5.02 76.59
N THR A 121 -26.47 -6.07 77.40
CA THR A 121 -27.52 -6.33 78.43
C THR A 121 -27.22 -5.65 79.78
N ILE A 122 -25.98 -5.25 80.06
CA ILE A 122 -25.60 -4.65 81.35
C ILE A 122 -25.84 -3.13 81.40
N GLN A 123 -26.07 -2.45 80.27
CA GLN A 123 -26.25 -0.99 80.23
C GLN A 123 -27.69 -0.48 80.45
N ARG A 124 -28.68 -1.36 80.66
CA ARG A 124 -30.08 -0.95 80.91
C ARG A 124 -30.54 -1.01 82.37
N ILE A 125 -29.66 -1.35 83.31
CA ILE A 125 -30.04 -1.53 84.73
C ILE A 125 -29.86 -0.26 85.58
N ASP A 126 -29.19 0.79 85.09
CA ASP A 126 -28.80 1.95 85.92
C ASP A 126 -29.45 3.29 85.54
N VAL A 127 -30.70 3.27 85.06
CA VAL A 127 -31.49 4.49 84.86
C VAL A 127 -32.52 4.60 85.99
N PRO A 128 -32.50 5.63 86.85
CA PRO A 128 -33.43 5.73 87.96
C PRO A 128 -34.87 5.92 87.44
N VAL A 129 -35.74 4.98 87.79
CA VAL A 129 -37.19 5.08 87.62
C VAL A 129 -37.76 6.06 88.65
N THR A 130 -38.30 7.19 88.19
CA THR A 130 -39.19 8.02 89.01
C THR A 130 -40.48 7.24 89.30
N PRO A 131 -40.95 7.14 90.55
CA PRO A 131 -42.13 6.36 90.89
C PRO A 131 -43.40 6.93 90.25
N ALA A 132 -44.19 6.04 89.65
CA ALA A 132 -45.48 6.35 89.06
C ALA A 132 -46.53 6.65 90.14
N SER A 133 -47.26 7.76 89.96
CA SER A 133 -48.43 8.13 90.76
C SER A 133 -49.60 7.19 90.43
N LEU A 134 -50.20 6.59 91.47
CA LEU A 134 -51.41 5.75 91.40
C LEU A 134 -52.66 6.65 91.44
N GLU A 135 -53.08 7.17 90.29
CA GLU A 135 -54.44 7.71 90.12
C GLU A 135 -55.12 7.06 88.89
N PRO A 136 -56.35 6.55 89.01
CA PRO A 136 -57.04 5.88 87.91
C PRO A 136 -57.65 6.89 86.92
N ASP A 137 -57.27 6.66 85.67
CA ASP A 137 -57.89 6.94 84.36
C ASP A 137 -59.07 7.94 84.25
N ARG A 138 -58.86 9.00 83.45
CA ARG A 138 -59.92 9.78 82.80
C ARG A 138 -59.53 10.03 81.34
N PRO A 139 -60.35 9.68 80.34
CA PRO A 139 -59.95 9.73 78.94
C PRO A 139 -59.94 11.18 78.43
N ARG A 140 -58.84 11.60 77.79
CA ARG A 140 -58.78 12.84 76.97
C ARG A 140 -58.74 12.49 75.49
N LEU A 141 -59.76 12.96 74.77
CA LEU A 141 -59.78 13.12 73.32
C LEU A 141 -58.80 14.22 72.87
N GLN A 142 -58.27 14.10 71.63
CA GLN A 142 -57.45 15.03 70.79
C GLN A 142 -55.98 14.60 70.61
N GLN A 143 -55.36 14.49 69.42
CA GLN A 143 -55.56 15.04 68.06
C GLN A 143 -54.92 14.10 66.98
N LEU A 144 -55.45 14.11 65.75
CA LEU A 144 -54.87 13.45 64.56
C LEU A 144 -53.59 14.17 64.06
N PRO A 145 -52.51 13.47 63.65
CA PRO A 145 -51.30 14.11 63.14
C PRO A 145 -51.35 14.45 61.64
N MET A 146 -51.01 15.70 61.28
CA MET A 146 -50.79 16.16 59.90
C MET A 146 -49.50 15.56 59.30
N LYS A 147 -49.61 15.01 58.08
CA LYS A 147 -48.53 14.40 57.30
C LYS A 147 -47.61 15.46 56.69
N ARG A 148 -46.39 15.62 57.22
CA ARG A 148 -45.33 16.45 56.62
C ARG A 148 -44.75 15.76 55.38
N TRP A 149 -44.80 16.41 54.22
CA TRP A 149 -44.14 15.89 53.00
C TRP A 149 -42.62 15.96 53.17
N PRO A 150 -41.87 14.89 52.83
CA PRO A 150 -40.42 14.84 53.04
C PRO A 150 -39.68 15.58 51.92
N ILE A 151 -39.76 16.91 51.92
CA ILE A 151 -39.15 17.79 50.90
C ILE A 151 -37.64 17.52 50.73
N LYS A 152 -36.94 17.20 51.82
CA LYS A 152 -35.51 16.84 51.78
C LYS A 152 -35.25 15.54 51.02
N THR A 153 -36.13 14.53 51.17
CA THR A 153 -36.02 13.26 50.46
C THR A 153 -36.34 13.43 48.97
N VAL A 154 -37.33 14.27 48.63
CA VAL A 154 -37.66 14.60 47.23
C VAL A 154 -36.53 15.40 46.56
N GLY A 155 -35.91 16.35 47.28
CA GLY A 155 -34.77 17.12 46.78
C GLY A 155 -33.53 16.25 46.53
N MET A 156 -33.19 15.36 47.46
CA MET A 156 -32.03 14.46 47.31
C MET A 156 -32.26 13.41 46.21
N THR A 157 -33.47 12.85 46.09
CA THR A 157 -33.80 11.92 45.00
C THR A 157 -33.76 12.61 43.62
N GLY A 158 -34.23 13.86 43.52
CA GLY A 158 -34.08 14.66 42.30
C GLY A 158 -32.61 14.93 41.94
N LEU A 159 -31.78 15.29 42.92
CA LEU A 159 -30.34 15.50 42.74
C LEU A 159 -29.64 14.22 42.24
N TYR A 160 -29.91 13.07 42.87
CA TYR A 160 -29.34 11.79 42.42
C TYR A 160 -29.85 11.37 41.03
N MET A 161 -31.11 11.70 40.68
CA MET A 161 -31.63 11.43 39.34
C MET A 161 -30.90 12.27 38.28
N VAL A 162 -30.69 13.57 38.53
CA VAL A 162 -29.94 14.45 37.61
C VAL A 162 -28.49 14.02 37.49
N LEU A 163 -27.84 13.67 38.61
CA LEU A 163 -26.47 13.16 38.60
C LEU A 163 -26.37 11.84 37.84
N GLY A 164 -27.32 10.92 38.05
CA GLY A 164 -27.42 9.66 37.33
C GLY A 164 -27.60 9.87 35.83
N LEU A 165 -28.44 10.84 35.42
CA LEU A 165 -28.68 11.16 34.02
C LEU A 165 -27.47 11.82 33.37
N MET A 166 -26.72 12.66 34.09
CA MET A 166 -25.42 13.18 33.64
C MET A 166 -24.38 12.07 33.43
N ILE A 167 -24.22 11.17 34.41
CA ILE A 167 -23.26 10.06 34.31
C ILE A 167 -23.66 9.13 33.17
N PHE A 168 -24.94 8.80 33.05
CA PHE A 168 -25.47 7.99 31.97
C PHE A 168 -25.28 8.66 30.60
N GLY A 169 -25.59 9.95 30.47
CA GLY A 169 -25.40 10.72 29.25
C GLY A 169 -23.93 10.77 28.82
N TYR A 170 -23.02 11.01 29.76
CA TYR A 170 -21.58 11.01 29.50
C TYR A 170 -21.05 9.63 29.11
N THR A 171 -21.47 8.58 29.83
CA THR A 171 -21.10 7.18 29.52
C THR A 171 -21.65 6.76 28.15
N SER A 172 -22.88 7.16 27.82
CA SER A 172 -23.51 6.90 26.53
C SER A 172 -22.81 7.66 25.40
N LEU A 173 -22.32 8.87 25.64
CA LEU A 173 -21.54 9.64 24.68
C LEU A 173 -20.18 8.96 24.40
N ILE A 174 -19.47 8.53 25.44
CA ILE A 174 -18.21 7.77 25.28
C ILE A 174 -18.47 6.47 24.51
N GLY A 175 -19.49 5.72 24.91
CA GLY A 175 -19.91 4.51 24.20
C GLY A 175 -20.18 4.79 22.74
N TYR A 176 -20.94 5.83 22.42
CA TYR A 176 -21.20 6.22 21.04
C TYR A 176 -19.91 6.55 20.28
N THR A 177 -19.01 7.37 20.84
CA THR A 177 -17.76 7.71 20.15
C THR A 177 -16.85 6.51 19.88
N ASN A 178 -16.80 5.53 20.81
CA ASN A 178 -15.94 4.35 20.69
C ASN A 178 -16.54 3.25 19.80
N PHE A 179 -17.87 3.09 19.78
CA PHE A 179 -18.53 2.07 18.95
C PHE A 179 -18.69 2.49 17.49
N PHE A 180 -18.85 3.78 17.20
CA PHE A 180 -19.14 4.25 15.84
C PHE A 180 -17.90 4.72 15.07
N ARG A 181 -16.78 5.00 15.76
CA ARG A 181 -15.52 5.39 15.11
C ARG A 181 -14.45 4.34 15.36
N MET A 182 -13.63 4.08 14.37
CA MET A 182 -12.47 3.20 14.49
C MET A 182 -11.26 3.93 13.95
N GLU A 183 -10.26 4.10 14.81
CA GLU A 183 -9.02 4.79 14.47
C GLU A 183 -7.92 3.77 14.19
N VAL A 184 -7.39 3.81 12.97
CA VAL A 184 -6.30 2.96 12.52
C VAL A 184 -5.05 3.81 12.42
N GLN A 185 -4.12 3.58 13.35
CA GLN A 185 -2.86 4.32 13.44
C GLN A 185 -1.76 3.74 12.52
N THR A 186 -1.95 2.53 11.96
CA THR A 186 -1.05 1.91 10.98
C THR A 186 -1.50 2.22 9.56
N ALA A 187 -1.61 3.50 9.24
CA ALA A 187 -1.82 3.96 7.88
C ALA A 187 -0.66 4.85 7.45
N VAL A 188 -0.27 4.75 6.18
CA VAL A 188 0.82 5.51 5.59
C VAL A 188 0.42 6.05 4.23
N ILE A 189 0.85 7.27 3.91
CA ILE A 189 0.76 7.79 2.55
C ILE A 189 1.75 7.00 1.69
N GLN A 190 1.26 6.42 0.60
CA GLN A 190 2.04 5.64 -0.32
C GLN A 190 1.82 6.15 -1.74
N ALA A 191 2.91 6.31 -2.46
CA ALA A 191 2.89 6.54 -3.90
C ALA A 191 3.13 5.22 -4.65
N PRO A 192 2.56 5.04 -5.85
CA PRO A 192 2.90 3.92 -6.72
C PRO A 192 4.40 3.93 -7.04
N VAL A 193 5.04 2.77 -6.91
CA VAL A 193 6.44 2.59 -7.22
C VAL A 193 6.55 1.66 -8.42
N GLU A 194 7.30 2.06 -9.43
CA GLU A 194 7.54 1.26 -10.63
C GLU A 194 9.03 0.97 -10.77
N LYS A 195 9.33 -0.27 -11.19
CA LYS A 195 10.69 -0.72 -11.45
C LYS A 195 11.00 -0.49 -12.92
N VAL A 196 11.99 0.37 -13.19
CA VAL A 196 12.51 0.57 -14.54
C VAL A 196 13.59 -0.46 -14.80
N VAL A 197 13.41 -1.23 -15.88
CA VAL A 197 14.29 -2.31 -16.28
C VAL A 197 15.17 -1.92 -17.46
N ALA A 198 16.34 -2.54 -17.57
CA ALA A 198 17.22 -2.39 -18.72
C ALA A 198 16.57 -2.99 -19.99
N GLN A 199 16.62 -2.24 -21.10
CA GLN A 199 16.06 -2.69 -22.38
C GLN A 199 17.07 -3.51 -23.21
N ALA A 200 18.36 -3.37 -22.91
CA ALA A 200 19.47 -4.02 -23.60
C ALA A 200 20.52 -4.49 -22.59
N ASP A 201 21.37 -5.42 -23.03
CA ASP A 201 22.54 -5.86 -22.28
C ASP A 201 23.65 -4.80 -22.41
N GLY A 202 24.42 -4.56 -21.35
CA GLY A 202 25.51 -3.60 -21.43
C GLY A 202 26.20 -3.35 -20.10
N ARG A 203 27.23 -2.49 -20.15
CA ARG A 203 27.91 -1.97 -18.96
C ARG A 203 27.32 -0.62 -18.59
N VAL A 204 27.04 -0.43 -17.31
CA VAL A 204 26.62 0.86 -16.77
C VAL A 204 27.75 1.87 -16.95
N ALA A 205 27.47 2.98 -17.63
CA ALA A 205 28.28 4.18 -17.52
C ALA A 205 27.83 4.98 -16.30
N TRP A 206 28.78 5.50 -15.53
CA TRP A 206 28.48 6.28 -14.34
C TRP A 206 27.64 7.51 -14.71
N GLY A 207 26.37 7.49 -14.28
CA GLY A 207 25.47 8.62 -14.39
C GLY A 207 25.65 9.58 -13.21
N ASN A 208 25.26 10.84 -13.41
CA ASN A 208 25.33 11.88 -12.37
C ASN A 208 24.15 11.83 -11.37
N ARG A 209 23.33 10.77 -11.38
CA ARG A 209 22.08 10.69 -10.60
C ARG A 209 22.25 9.88 -9.34
N GLN A 210 21.65 10.38 -8.26
CA GLN A 210 21.65 9.73 -6.96
C GLN A 210 20.23 9.38 -6.51
N PRO A 211 20.05 8.39 -5.63
CA PRO A 211 18.79 8.17 -4.95
C PRO A 211 18.32 9.46 -4.25
N GLY A 212 17.07 9.84 -4.46
CA GLY A 212 16.46 11.09 -3.99
C GLY A 212 16.28 12.16 -5.08
N ASP A 213 16.92 12.03 -6.23
CA ASP A 213 16.77 12.97 -7.33
C ASP A 213 15.38 12.89 -7.97
N THR A 214 14.83 14.05 -8.35
CA THR A 214 13.62 14.13 -9.17
C THR A 214 13.96 13.91 -10.64
N VAL A 215 13.14 13.12 -11.33
CA VAL A 215 13.22 12.87 -12.78
C VAL A 215 11.89 13.20 -13.46
N ARG A 216 11.99 13.70 -14.69
CA ARG A 216 10.84 13.92 -15.57
C ARG A 216 10.70 12.75 -16.56
N ALA A 217 9.48 12.59 -17.09
CA ALA A 217 9.21 11.62 -18.14
C ALA A 217 10.14 11.84 -19.35
N GLY A 218 10.79 10.77 -19.81
CA GLY A 218 11.74 10.76 -20.92
C GLY A 218 13.18 11.17 -20.57
N GLU A 219 13.42 11.62 -19.34
CA GLU A 219 14.75 12.01 -18.87
C GLU A 219 15.65 10.78 -18.70
N ASN A 220 16.93 10.93 -19.04
CA ASN A 220 17.89 9.85 -18.98
C ASN A 220 18.32 9.61 -17.53
N ILE A 221 18.20 8.36 -17.07
CA ILE A 221 18.61 7.95 -15.72
C ILE A 221 20.03 7.43 -15.78
N LEU A 222 20.30 6.55 -16.74
CA LEU A 222 21.54 5.81 -16.84
C LEU A 222 21.84 5.42 -18.29
N ASP A 223 23.10 5.59 -18.68
CA ASP A 223 23.60 5.18 -19.99
C ASP A 223 24.17 3.76 -19.91
N LEU A 224 23.69 2.87 -20.78
CA LEU A 224 24.27 1.56 -20.97
C LEU A 224 25.18 1.58 -22.19
N ILE A 225 26.44 1.23 -21.98
CA ILE A 225 27.43 1.04 -23.03
C ILE A 225 27.43 -0.43 -23.40
N ASP A 226 26.92 -0.73 -24.59
CA ASP A 226 27.11 -2.03 -25.22
C ASP A 226 28.34 -1.97 -26.14
N ASN A 227 29.41 -2.66 -25.73
CA ASN A 227 30.65 -2.74 -26.50
C ASN A 227 30.44 -3.41 -27.87
N GLN A 228 29.47 -4.30 -28.02
CA GLN A 228 29.16 -4.90 -29.33
C GLN A 228 28.53 -3.86 -30.24
N LEU A 229 27.54 -3.13 -29.73
CA LEU A 229 26.84 -2.09 -30.47
C LEU A 229 27.76 -0.93 -30.89
N GLU A 230 28.66 -0.46 -30.01
CA GLU A 230 29.62 0.58 -30.38
C GLU A 230 30.57 0.13 -31.49
N ARG A 231 31.02 -1.14 -31.46
CA ARG A 231 31.81 -1.70 -32.57
C ARG A 231 31.02 -1.75 -33.87
N GLU A 232 29.75 -2.14 -33.84
CA GLU A 232 28.89 -2.14 -35.04
C GLU A 232 28.65 -0.73 -35.59
N ILE A 233 28.50 0.28 -34.73
CA ILE A 233 28.42 1.68 -35.14
C ILE A 233 29.72 2.13 -35.82
N GLU A 234 30.87 1.78 -35.25
CA GLU A 234 32.17 2.10 -35.82
C GLU A 234 32.39 1.41 -37.18
N LEU A 235 32.08 0.12 -37.28
CA LEU A 235 32.14 -0.62 -38.54
C LEU A 235 31.20 -0.03 -39.60
N ALA A 236 29.97 0.35 -39.21
CA ALA A 236 29.03 1.01 -40.11
C ALA A 236 29.55 2.37 -40.59
N ASP A 237 30.18 3.16 -39.71
CA ASP A 237 30.79 4.44 -40.07
C ASP A 237 31.98 4.26 -41.03
N ILE A 238 32.87 3.30 -40.74
CA ILE A 238 33.97 2.91 -41.64
C ILE A 238 33.41 2.53 -43.01
N ALA A 239 32.35 1.72 -43.05
CA ALA A 239 31.76 1.26 -44.29
C ALA A 239 31.05 2.39 -45.09
N VAL A 240 30.54 3.43 -44.42
CA VAL A 240 30.03 4.65 -45.07
C VAL A 240 31.20 5.45 -45.65
N ARG A 241 32.30 5.62 -44.89
CA ARG A 241 33.50 6.32 -45.35
C ARG A 241 34.15 5.64 -46.56
N GLU A 242 34.27 4.33 -46.54
CA GLU A 242 34.79 3.53 -47.66
C GLU A 242 33.96 3.71 -48.93
N ARG A 243 32.62 3.60 -48.82
CA ARG A 243 31.72 3.81 -49.97
C ARG A 243 31.77 5.24 -50.50
N LYS A 244 31.86 6.25 -49.62
CA LYS A 244 32.05 7.65 -50.04
C LYS A 244 33.36 7.86 -50.79
N ALA A 245 34.45 7.25 -50.33
CA ALA A 245 35.74 7.29 -51.02
C ALA A 245 35.65 6.62 -52.41
N LYS A 246 34.98 5.46 -52.50
CA LYS A 246 34.71 4.78 -53.78
C LYS A 246 33.88 5.64 -54.72
N LEU A 247 32.83 6.30 -54.24
CA LEU A 247 32.02 7.22 -55.04
C LEU A 247 32.85 8.40 -55.55
N ALA A 248 33.70 8.99 -54.70
CA ALA A 248 34.58 10.08 -55.11
C ALA A 248 35.53 9.64 -56.25
N PHE A 249 36.12 8.45 -56.12
CA PHE A 249 36.95 7.85 -57.17
C PHE A 249 36.18 7.62 -58.48
N LEU A 250 34.96 7.06 -58.40
CA LEU A 250 34.11 6.84 -59.58
C LEU A 250 33.69 8.16 -60.25
N LYS A 251 33.36 9.19 -59.46
CA LYS A 251 33.04 10.53 -59.98
C LYS A 251 34.24 11.16 -60.69
N GLN A 252 35.43 11.05 -60.13
CA GLN A 252 36.65 11.54 -60.78
C GLN A 252 36.90 10.79 -62.10
N ARG A 253 36.79 9.45 -62.09
CA ARG A 253 36.93 8.64 -63.30
C ARG A 253 35.89 9.02 -64.37
N HIS A 254 34.66 9.31 -63.96
CA HIS A 254 33.60 9.77 -64.86
C HIS A 254 33.95 11.12 -65.50
N THR A 255 34.45 12.07 -64.70
CA THR A 255 34.88 13.38 -65.22
C THR A 255 36.05 13.26 -66.19
N GLU A 256 37.04 12.44 -65.88
CA GLU A 256 38.19 12.18 -66.76
C GLU A 256 37.75 11.59 -68.10
N GLU A 257 36.79 10.65 -68.10
CA GLU A 257 36.27 10.06 -69.33
C GLU A 257 35.43 11.07 -70.14
N LEU A 258 34.63 11.91 -69.48
CA LEU A 258 33.91 13.01 -70.15
C LEU A 258 34.87 14.03 -70.78
N GLU A 259 35.95 14.39 -70.09
CA GLU A 259 36.99 15.27 -70.63
C GLU A 259 37.70 14.63 -71.82
N ARG A 260 38.01 13.32 -71.75
CA ARG A 260 38.56 12.57 -72.88
C ARG A 260 37.62 12.61 -74.09
N ILE A 261 36.32 12.38 -73.90
CA ILE A 261 35.31 12.45 -74.97
C ILE A 261 35.26 13.86 -75.60
N ARG A 262 35.27 14.90 -74.77
CA ARG A 262 35.30 16.30 -75.24
C ARG A 262 36.59 16.62 -76.00
N GLY A 263 37.73 16.14 -75.51
CA GLY A 263 39.02 16.28 -76.17
C GLY A 263 39.00 15.69 -77.59
N TYR A 264 38.41 14.50 -77.77
CA TYR A 264 38.28 13.91 -79.10
C TYR A 264 37.35 14.70 -80.03
N ALA A 265 36.20 15.16 -79.52
CA ALA A 265 35.28 15.97 -80.32
C ALA A 265 35.94 17.27 -80.81
N THR A 266 36.75 17.92 -79.97
CA THR A 266 37.46 19.15 -80.38
C THR A 266 38.54 18.90 -81.43
N VAL A 267 39.29 17.79 -81.31
CA VAL A 267 40.28 17.40 -82.33
C VAL A 267 39.60 17.14 -83.68
N GLU A 268 38.47 16.44 -83.71
CA GLU A 268 37.79 16.19 -84.98
C GLU A 268 37.16 17.43 -85.60
N MET A 269 36.59 18.32 -84.78
CA MET A 269 36.13 19.61 -85.28
C MET A 269 37.29 20.42 -85.90
N LYS A 270 38.48 20.37 -85.29
CA LYS A 270 39.68 21.04 -85.82
C LYS A 270 40.13 20.42 -87.15
N ASN A 271 40.09 19.10 -87.29
CA ASN A 271 40.41 18.42 -88.54
C ASN A 271 39.43 18.80 -89.66
N VAL A 272 38.12 18.82 -89.38
CA VAL A 272 37.09 19.27 -90.33
C VAL A 272 37.32 20.71 -90.76
N GLN A 273 37.66 21.61 -89.81
CA GLN A 273 38.00 22.99 -90.13
C GLN A 273 39.24 23.09 -91.02
N GLN A 274 40.30 22.31 -90.74
CA GLN A 274 41.50 22.30 -91.56
C GLN A 274 41.19 21.85 -93.00
N THR A 275 40.47 20.75 -93.18
CA THR A 275 40.08 20.26 -94.52
C THR A 275 39.19 21.26 -95.24
N ARG A 276 38.31 21.99 -94.53
CA ARG A 276 37.50 23.06 -95.11
C ARG A 276 38.36 24.20 -95.66
N VAL A 277 39.35 24.66 -94.89
CA VAL A 277 40.27 25.72 -95.32
C VAL A 277 41.09 25.27 -96.54
N GLU A 278 41.56 24.02 -96.57
CA GLU A 278 42.27 23.46 -97.72
C GLU A 278 41.38 23.39 -98.98
N LEU A 279 40.11 23.03 -98.82
CA LEU A 279 39.14 23.02 -99.91
C LEU A 279 38.90 24.44 -100.45
N GLU A 280 38.73 25.43 -99.58
CA GLU A 280 38.56 26.83 -99.95
C GLU A 280 39.79 27.36 -100.72
N ALA A 281 41.00 27.00 -100.29
CA ALA A 281 42.24 27.36 -100.97
C ALA A 281 42.32 26.73 -102.38
N LEU A 282 42.01 25.44 -102.52
CA LEU A 282 41.94 24.75 -103.82
C LEU A 282 40.87 25.38 -104.72
N GLY A 283 39.72 25.76 -104.16
CA GLY A 283 38.64 26.43 -104.88
C GLY A 283 39.04 27.82 -105.38
N ALA A 284 39.88 28.56 -104.64
CA ALA A 284 40.45 29.82 -105.10
C ALA A 284 41.47 29.60 -106.24
N GLN A 285 42.35 28.60 -106.12
CA GLN A 285 43.32 28.24 -107.17
C GLN A 285 42.63 27.80 -108.46
N LEU A 286 41.59 26.96 -108.36
CA LEU A 286 40.78 26.53 -109.49
C LEU A 286 40.10 27.71 -110.19
N ARG A 287 39.49 28.64 -109.43
CA ARG A 287 38.87 29.85 -110.00
C ARG A 287 39.87 30.72 -110.74
N SER A 288 41.09 30.88 -110.22
CA SER A 288 42.17 31.60 -110.90
C SER A 288 42.55 30.90 -112.20
N ALA A 289 42.78 29.59 -112.18
CA ALA A 289 43.15 28.81 -113.36
C ALA A 289 42.04 28.79 -114.43
N GLU A 290 40.76 28.72 -114.03
CA GLU A 290 39.62 28.82 -114.95
C GLU A 290 39.51 30.21 -115.59
N ALA A 291 39.80 31.28 -114.84
CA ALA A 291 39.85 32.63 -115.38
C ALA A 291 41.00 32.79 -116.38
N ASP A 292 42.16 32.20 -116.09
CA ASP A 292 43.30 32.15 -117.00
C ASP A 292 42.96 31.40 -118.28
N TYR A 293 42.37 30.21 -118.17
CA TYR A 293 41.91 29.43 -119.32
C TYR A 293 40.95 30.23 -120.21
N LYS A 294 39.93 30.87 -119.62
CA LYS A 294 38.98 31.72 -120.36
C LYS A 294 39.67 32.88 -121.08
N ARG A 295 40.60 33.54 -120.40
CA ARG A 295 41.37 34.66 -120.96
C ARG A 295 42.27 34.22 -122.11
N PHE A 296 43.01 33.12 -121.95
CA PHE A 296 43.90 32.60 -122.99
C PHE A 296 43.15 32.01 -124.19
N LYS A 297 42.00 31.37 -123.97
CA LYS A 297 41.11 30.93 -125.05
C LYS A 297 40.67 32.11 -125.93
N GLY A 298 40.20 33.19 -125.31
CA GLY A 298 39.84 34.42 -126.04
C GLY A 298 41.02 35.11 -126.74
N LEU A 299 42.27 34.86 -126.30
CA LEU A 299 43.48 35.33 -127.00
C LEU A 299 43.85 34.44 -128.19
N LEU A 300 43.66 33.11 -128.11
CA LEU A 300 43.84 32.19 -129.23
C LEU A 300 42.82 32.44 -130.34
N ASP A 301 41.56 32.68 -129.98
CA ASP A 301 40.50 33.03 -130.95
C ASP A 301 40.85 34.30 -131.76
N LYS A 302 41.70 35.17 -131.19
CA LYS A 302 42.21 36.40 -131.83
C LYS A 302 43.61 36.22 -132.47
N GLY A 303 44.20 35.03 -132.40
CA GLY A 303 45.51 34.70 -132.98
C GLY A 303 46.74 35.08 -132.14
N TYR A 304 46.58 35.52 -130.89
CA TYR A 304 47.67 36.00 -130.02
C TYR A 304 48.25 34.95 -129.07
N ALA A 305 47.86 33.68 -129.19
CA ALA A 305 48.31 32.59 -128.32
C ALA A 305 48.56 31.30 -129.11
N THR A 306 49.30 30.37 -128.51
CA THR A 306 49.61 29.06 -129.09
C THR A 306 48.73 27.97 -128.48
N GLU A 307 48.27 27.01 -129.29
CA GLU A 307 47.45 25.86 -128.81
C GLU A 307 48.11 25.09 -127.67
N SER A 308 49.44 24.91 -127.72
CA SER A 308 50.22 24.25 -126.65
C SER A 308 50.00 24.92 -125.29
N ARG A 309 50.01 26.26 -125.23
CA ARG A 309 49.83 27.01 -123.98
C ARG A 309 48.42 26.82 -123.39
N ILE A 310 47.40 26.71 -124.24
CA ILE A 310 46.03 26.45 -123.77
C ILE A 310 45.89 25.03 -123.27
N SER A 311 46.47 24.05 -123.96
CA SER A 311 46.44 22.65 -123.52
C SER A 311 47.12 22.47 -122.15
N ASP A 312 48.21 23.19 -121.87
CA ASP A 312 48.85 23.20 -120.55
C ASP A 312 47.92 23.73 -119.45
N ILE A 313 47.28 24.89 -119.67
CA ILE A 313 46.35 25.49 -118.70
C ILE A 313 45.11 24.60 -118.54
N GLU A 314 44.60 24.00 -119.62
CA GLU A 314 43.48 23.06 -119.58
C GLU A 314 43.81 21.84 -118.73
N ARG A 315 44.99 21.25 -118.90
CA ARG A 315 45.49 20.15 -118.05
C ARG A 315 45.54 20.56 -116.58
N GLN A 316 46.00 21.78 -116.29
CA GLN A 316 46.05 22.32 -114.92
C GLN A 316 44.65 22.55 -114.33
N VAL A 317 43.69 23.04 -115.11
CA VAL A 317 42.29 23.19 -114.65
C VAL A 317 41.69 21.81 -114.34
N ILE A 318 41.92 20.81 -115.20
CA ILE A 318 41.42 19.44 -114.99
C ILE A 318 42.02 18.83 -113.72
N SER A 319 43.33 18.99 -113.49
CA SER A 319 43.99 18.46 -112.29
C SER A 319 43.47 19.13 -111.01
N LEU A 320 43.39 20.47 -110.97
CA LEU A 320 42.87 21.22 -109.83
C LEU A 320 41.40 20.92 -109.57
N ARG A 321 40.58 20.75 -110.62
CA ARG A 321 39.17 20.37 -110.48
C ARG A 321 39.04 18.99 -109.85
N LYS A 322 39.86 18.03 -110.29
CA LYS A 322 39.88 16.68 -109.70
C LYS A 322 40.28 16.72 -108.23
N GLU A 323 41.33 17.47 -107.89
CA GLU A 323 41.81 17.60 -106.50
C GLU A 323 40.77 18.29 -105.60
N HIS A 324 40.15 19.37 -106.08
CA HIS A 324 39.06 20.05 -105.36
C HIS A 324 37.88 19.11 -105.11
N GLU A 325 37.48 18.32 -106.10
CA GLU A 325 36.37 17.38 -105.97
C GLU A 325 36.69 16.25 -104.97
N VAL A 326 37.90 15.69 -105.03
CA VAL A 326 38.37 14.69 -104.06
C VAL A 326 38.37 15.27 -102.65
N ARG A 327 38.88 16.49 -102.45
CA ARG A 327 38.89 17.16 -101.14
C ARG A 327 37.48 17.50 -100.65
N ARG A 328 36.56 17.83 -101.55
CA ARG A 328 35.14 18.08 -101.23
C ARG A 328 34.47 16.81 -100.71
N ILE A 329 34.69 15.69 -101.41
CA ILE A 329 34.19 14.38 -100.98
C ILE A 329 34.80 14.02 -99.62
N GLU A 330 36.10 14.21 -99.44
CA GLU A 330 36.76 14.00 -98.16
C GLU A 330 36.16 14.84 -97.03
N LEU A 331 35.92 16.13 -97.26
CA LEU A 331 35.29 17.00 -96.27
C LEU A 331 33.87 16.53 -95.93
N SER A 332 33.06 16.20 -96.94
CA SER A 332 31.68 15.70 -96.71
C SER A 332 31.68 14.39 -95.93
N SER A 333 32.59 13.48 -96.26
CA SER A 333 32.78 12.24 -95.53
C SER A 333 33.22 12.51 -94.09
N ARG A 334 34.15 13.45 -93.86
CA ARG A 334 34.57 13.85 -92.51
C ARG A 334 33.47 14.52 -91.70
N ILE A 335 32.62 15.35 -92.32
CA ILE A 335 31.48 15.97 -91.65
C ILE A 335 30.46 14.91 -91.26
N GLU A 336 30.11 14.01 -92.18
CA GLU A 336 29.20 12.89 -91.90
C GLU A 336 29.76 11.99 -90.79
N LEU A 337 31.06 11.68 -90.85
CA LEU A 337 31.74 10.94 -89.79
C LEU A 337 31.76 11.73 -88.48
N ALA A 338 31.96 13.05 -88.49
CA ALA A 338 31.98 13.86 -87.28
C ALA A 338 30.58 13.93 -86.65
N GLU A 339 29.51 14.07 -87.43
CA GLU A 339 28.12 14.13 -86.98
C GLU A 339 27.62 12.77 -86.48
N GLN A 340 27.90 11.69 -87.23
CA GLN A 340 27.51 10.33 -86.84
C GLN A 340 28.39 9.79 -85.70
N ASN A 341 29.67 10.18 -85.64
CA ASN A 341 30.65 9.67 -84.68
C ASN A 341 31.05 10.66 -83.58
N ILE A 342 30.22 11.64 -83.22
CA ILE A 342 30.37 12.31 -81.91
C ILE A 342 30.36 11.19 -80.83
N GLY A 343 31.56 10.75 -80.41
CA GLY A 343 31.78 9.64 -79.48
C GLY A 343 31.78 8.21 -80.03
N LYS A 344 31.71 7.95 -81.36
CA LYS A 344 31.40 6.59 -81.89
C LYS A 344 32.30 5.99 -83.00
N ARG A 345 33.61 6.26 -83.11
CA ARG A 345 34.61 5.35 -83.75
C ARG A 345 35.86 6.17 -84.08
N LEU A 346 37.02 5.82 -83.52
CA LEU A 346 38.29 6.27 -84.10
C LEU A 346 39.34 5.15 -84.08
N TYR A 347 39.92 4.93 -85.25
CA TYR A 347 41.04 4.03 -85.51
C TYR A 347 42.34 4.76 -85.11
N SER A 348 42.85 4.52 -83.91
CA SER A 348 44.25 4.82 -83.61
C SER A 348 45.07 3.61 -84.05
N GLY A 349 46.13 3.84 -84.83
CA GLY A 349 46.88 2.85 -85.62
C GLY A 349 47.60 1.72 -84.85
N ASN A 350 47.15 1.34 -83.66
CA ASN A 350 47.59 0.11 -83.01
C ASN A 350 46.55 -0.60 -82.12
N GLN A 351 45.39 0.01 -81.82
CA GLN A 351 44.29 -0.66 -81.11
C GLN A 351 42.95 -0.09 -81.55
N THR A 352 42.11 -0.93 -82.13
CA THR A 352 40.73 -0.60 -82.51
C THR A 352 39.88 -0.51 -81.25
N ILE A 353 39.77 0.68 -80.67
CA ILE A 353 38.81 0.91 -79.57
C ILE A 353 37.43 1.03 -80.22
N GLY A 354 36.57 0.04 -79.95
CA GLY A 354 35.23 -0.01 -80.50
C GLY A 354 34.43 1.20 -80.05
N SER A 355 33.62 1.75 -80.94
CA SER A 355 32.73 2.88 -80.66
C SER A 355 31.62 2.64 -79.67
N ALA A 356 31.21 1.38 -79.53
CA ALA A 356 30.32 0.97 -78.47
C ALA A 356 31.00 1.16 -77.10
N ASP A 357 32.33 1.09 -77.06
CA ASP A 357 33.08 1.14 -75.80
C ASP A 357 33.12 2.54 -75.20
N ILE A 358 33.22 3.63 -75.96
CA ILE A 358 33.44 4.96 -75.36
C ILE A 358 32.15 5.54 -74.78
N THR A 359 31.07 5.55 -75.57
CA THR A 359 29.76 6.02 -75.08
C THR A 359 29.15 5.01 -74.09
N GLY A 360 29.39 3.70 -74.32
CA GLY A 360 29.01 2.64 -73.39
C GLY A 360 29.72 2.77 -72.04
N LYS A 361 31.05 2.94 -72.03
CA LYS A 361 31.82 3.16 -70.79
C LYS A 361 31.37 4.39 -70.02
N GLY A 362 31.03 5.49 -70.70
CA GLY A 362 30.49 6.67 -70.05
C GLY A 362 29.18 6.38 -69.29
N ALA A 363 28.24 5.70 -69.96
CA ALA A 363 26.95 5.31 -69.38
C ALA A 363 27.08 4.21 -68.30
N GLU A 364 28.03 3.27 -68.47
CA GLU A 364 28.38 2.24 -67.48
C GLU A 364 28.93 2.88 -66.22
N ILE A 365 29.91 3.78 -66.33
CA ILE A 365 30.47 4.51 -65.18
C ILE A 365 29.39 5.36 -64.51
N GLU A 366 28.51 6.01 -65.28
CA GLU A 366 27.39 6.77 -64.71
C GLU A 366 26.42 5.87 -63.94
N ALA A 367 26.12 4.66 -64.46
CA ALA A 367 25.33 3.66 -63.75
C ALA A 367 26.04 3.15 -62.48
N GLU A 368 27.35 2.95 -62.51
CA GLU A 368 28.17 2.61 -61.33
C GLU A 368 28.15 3.74 -60.29
N VAL A 369 28.23 5.01 -60.70
CA VAL A 369 28.11 6.17 -59.82
C VAL A 369 26.73 6.17 -59.14
N ARG A 370 25.64 5.99 -59.90
CA ARG A 370 24.29 5.88 -59.33
C ARG A 370 24.15 4.73 -58.35
N LEU A 371 24.70 3.56 -58.69
CA LEU A 371 24.70 2.39 -57.80
C LEU A 371 25.46 2.69 -56.51
N ALA A 372 26.64 3.31 -56.60
CA ALA A 372 27.44 3.69 -55.44
C ALA A 372 26.73 4.73 -54.57
N GLU A 373 25.98 5.67 -55.15
CA GLU A 373 25.14 6.61 -54.39
C GLU A 373 24.04 5.89 -53.60
N HIS A 374 23.34 4.94 -54.22
CA HIS A 374 22.35 4.11 -53.53
C HIS A 374 22.98 3.23 -52.43
N ASP A 375 24.15 2.67 -52.66
CA ASP A 375 24.88 1.90 -51.65
C ASP A 375 25.26 2.74 -50.43
N ILE A 376 25.62 4.02 -50.63
CA ILE A 376 25.88 4.96 -49.53
C ILE A 376 24.59 5.21 -48.76
N GLN A 377 23.46 5.46 -49.44
CA GLN A 377 22.17 5.66 -48.77
C GLN A 377 21.80 4.46 -47.89
N LEU A 378 21.96 3.24 -48.42
CA LEU A 378 21.72 2.01 -47.67
C LEU A 378 22.65 1.89 -46.46
N ALA A 379 23.94 2.18 -46.63
CA ALA A 379 24.91 2.15 -45.54
C ALA A 379 24.60 3.20 -44.46
N GLN A 380 24.18 4.40 -44.85
CA GLN A 380 23.75 5.47 -43.93
C GLN A 380 22.49 5.07 -43.17
N GLN A 381 21.50 4.46 -43.84
CA GLN A 381 20.31 3.94 -43.16
C GLN A 381 20.69 2.89 -42.11
N ARG A 382 21.62 1.97 -42.43
CA ARG A 382 22.14 1.01 -41.46
C ARG A 382 22.84 1.70 -40.29
N GLN A 383 23.69 2.69 -40.54
CA GLN A 383 24.32 3.48 -39.47
C GLN A 383 23.28 4.14 -38.55
N ILE A 384 22.24 4.76 -39.13
CA ILE A 384 21.13 5.37 -38.37
C ILE A 384 20.40 4.32 -37.53
N THR A 385 20.19 3.11 -38.05
CA THR A 385 19.54 2.04 -37.27
C THR A 385 20.36 1.65 -36.03
N TRP A 386 21.69 1.58 -36.13
CA TRP A 386 22.58 1.32 -35.00
C TRP A 386 22.61 2.46 -33.99
N LEU A 387 22.64 3.72 -34.46
CA LEU A 387 22.54 4.90 -33.59
C LEU A 387 21.21 4.93 -32.81
N ASN A 388 20.11 4.57 -33.47
CA ASN A 388 18.79 4.46 -32.83
C ASN A 388 18.74 3.30 -31.83
N GLN A 389 19.48 2.21 -32.05
CA GLN A 389 19.63 1.15 -31.04
C GLN A 389 20.43 1.64 -29.84
N ARG A 390 21.50 2.43 -30.05
CA ARG A 390 22.28 3.02 -28.95
C ARG A 390 21.44 3.97 -28.11
N SER A 391 20.62 4.81 -28.75
CA SER A 391 19.67 5.64 -28.01
C SER A 391 18.62 4.83 -27.25
N ARG A 392 18.26 3.62 -27.69
CA ARG A 392 17.33 2.72 -26.99
C ARG A 392 18.00 1.94 -25.86
N ALA A 393 19.32 1.78 -25.91
CA ALA A 393 20.07 1.20 -24.81
C ALA A 393 20.08 2.14 -23.58
N SER A 394 19.98 3.46 -23.77
CA SER A 394 19.82 4.41 -22.65
C SER A 394 18.51 4.18 -21.90
N VAL A 395 18.57 4.11 -20.57
CA VAL A 395 17.40 3.86 -19.72
C VAL A 395 16.80 5.20 -19.28
N ARG A 396 15.56 5.43 -19.70
CA ARG A 396 14.82 6.67 -19.48
C ARG A 396 13.66 6.47 -18.50
N ALA A 397 13.33 7.52 -17.77
CA ALA A 397 12.18 7.53 -16.88
C ALA A 397 10.86 7.46 -17.67
N PRO A 398 9.94 6.51 -17.39
CA PRO A 398 8.65 6.43 -18.08
C PRO A 398 7.66 7.52 -17.65
N PHE A 399 7.82 8.08 -16.44
CA PHE A 399 6.95 9.10 -15.86
C PHE A 399 7.74 10.05 -14.95
N ASP A 400 7.10 11.14 -14.54
CA ASP A 400 7.63 12.08 -13.56
C ASP A 400 7.64 11.47 -12.14
N GLY A 401 8.80 11.45 -11.50
CA GLY A 401 8.95 10.78 -10.21
C GLY A 401 10.22 11.11 -9.45
N ILE A 402 10.42 10.41 -8.35
CA ILE A 402 11.62 10.48 -7.52
C ILE A 402 12.32 9.13 -7.56
N ILE A 403 13.63 9.11 -7.77
CA ILE A 403 14.42 7.88 -7.73
C ILE A 403 14.54 7.44 -6.26
N LEU A 404 14.00 6.27 -5.92
CA LEU A 404 14.11 5.72 -4.56
C LEU A 404 15.41 4.95 -4.37
N ASP A 405 15.77 4.12 -5.34
CA ASP A 405 16.94 3.26 -5.27
C ASP A 405 17.46 2.95 -6.68
N LEU A 406 18.77 2.74 -6.79
CA LEU A 406 19.51 2.39 -7.99
C LEU A 406 20.34 1.12 -7.71
N PRO A 407 19.72 -0.08 -7.67
CA PRO A 407 20.36 -1.31 -7.17
C PRO A 407 21.62 -1.73 -7.96
N ARG A 408 21.76 -1.25 -9.20
CA ARG A 408 22.83 -1.62 -10.13
C ARG A 408 23.78 -0.48 -10.48
N PHE A 409 23.74 0.63 -9.75
CA PHE A 409 24.60 1.79 -10.00
C PHE A 409 26.11 1.46 -10.00
N ASP A 410 26.52 0.52 -9.13
CA ASP A 410 27.93 0.16 -8.93
C ASP A 410 28.36 -1.12 -9.66
N GLN A 411 27.41 -1.91 -10.18
CA GLN A 411 27.71 -3.19 -10.81
C GLN A 411 27.83 -3.01 -12.32
N GLY A 412 29.07 -2.98 -12.82
CA GLY A 412 29.44 -2.66 -14.21
C GLY A 412 29.00 -3.64 -15.30
N SER A 413 27.94 -4.44 -15.09
CA SER A 413 27.32 -5.28 -16.12
C SER A 413 25.86 -5.51 -15.78
N VAL A 414 24.98 -5.26 -16.74
CA VAL A 414 23.54 -5.35 -16.62
C VAL A 414 23.01 -6.15 -17.80
N ARG A 415 22.02 -7.02 -17.52
CA ARG A 415 21.30 -7.75 -18.55
C ARG A 415 19.94 -7.12 -18.80
N LYS A 416 19.40 -7.33 -20.00
CA LYS A 416 18.04 -6.99 -20.35
C LYS A 416 17.06 -7.59 -19.34
N GLY A 417 16.19 -6.74 -18.80
CA GLY A 417 15.23 -7.11 -17.76
C GLY A 417 15.72 -6.90 -16.32
N ASP A 418 17.01 -6.64 -16.11
CA ASP A 418 17.51 -6.27 -14.79
C ASP A 418 16.94 -4.92 -14.35
N VAL A 419 16.61 -4.79 -13.08
CA VAL A 419 16.08 -3.56 -12.49
C VAL A 419 17.21 -2.55 -12.32
N ILE A 420 17.08 -1.41 -13.00
CA ILE A 420 18.06 -0.32 -12.97
C ILE A 420 17.69 0.73 -11.93
N ALA A 421 16.43 1.15 -11.93
CA ALA A 421 15.94 2.19 -11.05
C ALA A 421 14.57 1.83 -10.50
N ILE A 422 14.33 2.20 -9.25
CA ILE A 422 13.04 2.13 -8.61
C ILE A 422 12.53 3.57 -8.49
N ILE A 423 11.45 3.90 -9.19
CA ILE A 423 10.95 5.27 -9.27
C ILE A 423 9.57 5.34 -8.60
N GLU A 424 9.44 6.30 -7.69
CA GLU A 424 8.17 6.69 -7.09
C GLU A 424 7.42 7.66 -8.00
N GLN A 425 6.17 7.35 -8.36
CA GLN A 425 5.30 8.25 -9.10
C GLN A 425 4.89 9.44 -8.24
N ARG A 426 5.02 10.65 -8.77
CA ARG A 426 4.59 11.87 -8.07
C ARG A 426 3.07 12.02 -8.02
N GLN A 427 2.37 11.41 -8.98
CA GLN A 427 0.93 11.47 -9.12
C GLN A 427 0.28 10.20 -8.53
N MET A 428 -1.01 10.27 -8.18
CA MET A 428 -1.81 9.13 -7.69
C MET A 428 -1.38 8.56 -6.33
N ARG A 429 -1.09 9.44 -5.37
CA ARG A 429 -0.88 9.04 -3.97
C ARG A 429 -2.17 8.50 -3.37
N HIS A 430 -2.03 7.47 -2.55
CA HIS A 430 -3.11 6.85 -1.80
C HIS A 430 -2.64 6.57 -0.38
N VAL A 431 -3.56 6.30 0.53
CA VAL A 431 -3.21 5.84 1.87
C VAL A 431 -3.35 4.33 1.92
N THR A 432 -2.30 3.66 2.38
CA THR A 432 -2.33 2.23 2.69
C THR A 432 -2.51 2.09 4.20
N ALA A 433 -3.60 1.47 4.62
CA ALA A 433 -3.85 1.12 6.02
C ALA A 433 -3.72 -0.39 6.23
N PHE A 434 -2.98 -0.78 7.27
CA PHE A 434 -2.88 -2.16 7.73
C PHE A 434 -3.80 -2.36 8.93
N MET A 435 -4.68 -3.35 8.85
CA MET A 435 -5.75 -3.59 9.82
C MET A 435 -5.80 -5.07 10.20
N THR A 436 -6.35 -5.37 11.38
CA THR A 436 -6.58 -6.75 11.82
C THR A 436 -7.78 -7.36 11.07
N GLN A 437 -7.91 -8.69 11.12
CA GLN A 437 -9.04 -9.38 10.47
C GLN A 437 -10.39 -8.92 11.04
N ASP A 438 -10.47 -8.65 12.34
CA ASP A 438 -11.69 -8.18 13.00
C ASP A 438 -12.06 -6.73 12.61
N GLU A 439 -11.06 -5.87 12.45
CA GLU A 439 -11.26 -4.48 12.04
C GLU A 439 -11.74 -4.39 10.57
N VAL A 440 -11.19 -5.22 9.68
CA VAL A 440 -11.57 -5.22 8.25
C VAL A 440 -12.95 -5.81 8.00
N LEU A 441 -13.53 -6.56 8.93
CA LEU A 441 -14.94 -6.96 8.85
C LEU A 441 -15.90 -5.77 8.98
N LYS A 442 -15.46 -4.67 9.62
CA LYS A 442 -16.27 -3.48 9.88
C LYS A 442 -16.18 -2.40 8.81
N VAL A 443 -15.35 -2.60 7.77
CA VAL A 443 -15.10 -1.63 6.69
C VAL A 443 -15.42 -2.26 5.34
N GLY A 444 -16.09 -1.49 4.47
CA GLY A 444 -16.41 -1.88 3.11
C GLY A 444 -15.75 -0.98 2.05
N VAL A 445 -15.69 -1.49 0.82
CA VAL A 445 -15.32 -0.68 -0.34
C VAL A 445 -16.34 0.45 -0.50
N GLY A 446 -15.85 1.66 -0.75
CA GLY A 446 -16.65 2.86 -0.93
C GLY A 446 -16.93 3.67 0.34
N ASP A 447 -16.54 3.19 1.52
CA ASP A 447 -16.73 3.92 2.78
C ASP A 447 -15.90 5.21 2.79
N ASP A 448 -16.49 6.27 3.36
CA ASP A 448 -15.81 7.55 3.58
C ASP A 448 -14.89 7.43 4.81
N VAL A 449 -13.68 8.00 4.68
CA VAL A 449 -12.62 7.92 5.70
C VAL A 449 -12.07 9.31 5.95
N LEU A 450 -11.85 9.63 7.22
CA LEU A 450 -11.11 10.83 7.61
C LEU A 450 -9.65 10.47 7.85
N ILE A 451 -8.75 11.04 7.06
CA ILE A 451 -7.32 10.81 7.11
C ILE A 451 -6.70 11.99 7.86
N TYR A 452 -6.23 11.77 9.08
CA TYR A 452 -5.48 12.77 9.83
C TYR A 452 -3.99 12.58 9.59
N VAL A 453 -3.28 13.64 9.20
CA VAL A 453 -1.83 13.66 8.99
C VAL A 453 -1.17 14.38 10.18
N PRO A 454 -0.63 13.65 11.18
CA PRO A 454 -0.11 14.28 12.41
C PRO A 454 1.03 15.26 12.15
N ALA A 455 1.88 14.97 11.16
CA ALA A 455 3.01 15.82 10.79
C ALA A 455 2.60 17.19 10.23
N LEU A 456 1.40 17.29 9.66
CA LEU A 456 0.87 18.53 9.06
C LEU A 456 -0.24 19.17 9.92
N GLY A 457 -0.83 18.44 10.86
CA GLY A 457 -1.99 18.88 11.63
C GLY A 457 -3.28 19.00 10.79
N GLU A 458 -3.32 18.38 9.61
CA GLU A 458 -4.42 18.51 8.65
C GLU A 458 -5.27 17.24 8.58
N THR A 459 -6.57 17.43 8.31
CA THR A 459 -7.53 16.34 8.07
C THR A 459 -7.98 16.35 6.62
N LEU A 460 -7.81 15.22 5.94
CA LEU A 460 -8.19 15.00 4.56
C LEU A 460 -9.34 14.00 4.48
N LYS A 461 -10.18 14.11 3.47
CA LYS A 461 -11.26 13.15 3.20
C LYS A 461 -10.80 12.15 2.16
N GLY A 462 -11.01 10.87 2.42
CA GLY A 462 -10.71 9.78 1.50
C GLY A 462 -11.87 8.81 1.38
N ARG A 463 -11.74 7.87 0.44
CA ARG A 463 -12.68 6.79 0.21
C ARG A 463 -11.94 5.47 0.07
N VAL A 464 -12.48 4.41 0.66
CA VAL A 464 -11.93 3.06 0.52
C VAL A 464 -12.07 2.59 -0.92
N LYS A 465 -10.95 2.34 -1.59
CA LYS A 465 -10.89 1.87 -2.99
C LYS A 465 -10.86 0.35 -3.06
N THR A 466 -9.94 -0.28 -2.33
CA THR A 466 -9.79 -1.73 -2.30
C THR A 466 -9.57 -2.22 -0.88
N VAL A 467 -10.16 -3.37 -0.57
CA VAL A 467 -10.00 -4.08 0.70
C VAL A 467 -9.44 -5.45 0.38
N ASP A 468 -8.22 -5.71 0.80
CA ASP A 468 -7.56 -6.99 0.61
C ASP A 468 -7.22 -7.62 1.96
N ARG A 469 -7.84 -8.77 2.24
CA ARG A 469 -7.69 -9.47 3.52
C ARG A 469 -6.45 -10.38 3.57
N THR A 470 -5.73 -10.51 2.46
CA THR A 470 -4.68 -11.51 2.25
C THR A 470 -3.31 -10.92 1.90
N SER A 471 -3.23 -9.72 1.31
CA SER A 471 -1.94 -9.19 0.83
C SER A 471 -0.98 -8.69 1.90
N GLY A 472 -1.40 -8.49 3.16
CA GLY A 472 -0.45 -8.23 4.24
C GLY A 472 0.52 -9.40 4.46
N PHE A 473 0.10 -10.63 4.10
CA PHE A 473 0.89 -11.85 4.28
C PHE A 473 1.91 -12.13 3.16
N ILE A 474 1.65 -11.64 1.93
CA ILE A 474 2.38 -12.10 0.73
C ILE A 474 3.77 -11.46 0.62
N ARG A 475 4.02 -10.29 1.22
CA ARG A 475 5.32 -9.63 1.14
C ARG A 475 6.40 -10.28 2.01
N GLU A 476 6.07 -10.67 3.25
CA GLU A 476 7.03 -11.39 4.12
C GLU A 476 7.40 -12.76 3.57
N GLN A 477 6.48 -13.43 2.86
CA GLN A 477 6.72 -14.73 2.24
C GLN A 477 7.65 -14.67 1.02
N ASN A 478 7.77 -13.50 0.38
CA ASN A 478 8.69 -13.30 -0.75
C ASN A 478 10.09 -12.86 -0.32
N GLU A 479 10.26 -12.30 0.89
CA GLU A 479 11.57 -11.87 1.42
C GLU A 479 12.29 -12.95 2.24
N ALA A 480 11.54 -13.87 2.88
CA ALA A 480 12.11 -15.02 3.56
C ALA A 480 11.94 -16.28 2.69
N GLY A 481 13.06 -16.87 2.23
CA GLY A 481 13.12 -18.00 1.31
C GLY A 481 12.55 -19.36 1.79
N SER A 482 11.50 -19.36 2.62
CA SER A 482 10.80 -20.56 3.07
C SER A 482 9.28 -20.36 2.91
N PRO A 483 8.61 -21.09 2.00
CA PRO A 483 7.15 -21.07 1.84
C PRO A 483 6.48 -21.90 2.94
N GLY A 484 6.76 -21.57 4.21
CA GLY A 484 6.12 -22.17 5.36
C GLY A 484 4.91 -21.34 5.76
N TYR A 485 3.74 -21.96 5.87
CA TYR A 485 2.57 -21.37 6.52
C TYR A 485 2.91 -21.13 8.01
N SER A 486 3.19 -19.89 8.40
CA SER A 486 3.30 -19.52 9.82
C SER A 486 1.91 -19.20 10.36
N TRP A 487 1.41 -20.00 11.31
CA TRP A 487 0.20 -19.65 12.05
C TRP A 487 0.45 -18.37 12.86
N ARG A 488 -0.30 -17.32 12.60
CA ARG A 488 -0.23 -16.04 13.33
C ARG A 488 -1.60 -15.67 13.89
N GLY A 489 -1.59 -15.05 15.07
CA GLY A 489 -2.77 -14.83 15.90
C GLY A 489 -3.74 -13.74 15.39
N PRO A 490 -4.94 -13.62 15.98
CA PRO A 490 -6.00 -12.67 15.57
C PRO A 490 -5.60 -11.19 15.61
N THR A 491 -4.53 -10.86 16.34
CA THR A 491 -4.02 -9.48 16.52
C THR A 491 -3.08 -9.03 15.40
N ASP A 492 -2.74 -9.91 14.46
CA ASP A 492 -1.82 -9.57 13.38
C ASP A 492 -2.50 -8.69 12.30
N ARG A 493 -1.85 -7.58 11.94
CA ARG A 493 -2.39 -6.55 11.02
C ARG A 493 -2.14 -6.95 9.58
N SER A 494 -2.91 -7.94 9.15
CA SER A 494 -2.69 -8.67 7.92
C SER A 494 -3.55 -8.24 6.73
N ALA A 495 -4.58 -7.45 6.97
CA ALA A 495 -5.44 -6.94 5.91
C ALA A 495 -4.96 -5.56 5.47
N LYS A 496 -4.81 -5.38 4.16
CA LYS A 496 -4.37 -4.15 3.52
C LYS A 496 -5.56 -3.45 2.88
N ILE A 497 -5.75 -2.19 3.24
CA ILE A 497 -6.79 -1.34 2.66
C ILE A 497 -6.13 -0.18 1.93
N SER A 498 -6.55 0.06 0.68
CA SER A 498 -6.13 1.22 -0.11
C SER A 498 -7.24 2.26 -0.10
N ILE A 499 -6.90 3.47 0.35
CA ILE A 499 -7.81 4.60 0.49
C ILE A 499 -7.36 5.69 -0.50
N GLU A 500 -8.27 6.09 -1.37
CA GLU A 500 -8.04 7.15 -2.35
C GLU A 500 -8.49 8.49 -1.78
N PHE A 501 -7.73 9.56 -2.01
CA PHE A 501 -8.14 10.90 -1.58
C PHE A 501 -9.32 11.39 -2.41
N LYS A 502 -10.31 12.02 -1.76
CA LYS A 502 -11.48 12.58 -2.44
C LYS A 502 -11.09 13.74 -3.37
N ASP A 503 -10.10 14.53 -2.94
CA ASP A 503 -9.52 15.64 -3.70
C ASP A 503 -8.03 15.38 -3.98
N PRO A 504 -7.69 14.75 -5.12
CA PRO A 504 -6.32 14.33 -5.43
C PRO A 504 -5.35 15.52 -5.63
N LYS A 505 -5.84 16.71 -5.94
CA LYS A 505 -5.03 17.93 -6.15
C LYS A 505 -4.32 18.42 -4.89
N ILE A 506 -4.91 18.18 -3.71
CA ILE A 506 -4.33 18.63 -2.43
C ILE A 506 -3.03 17.89 -2.15
N VAL A 507 -2.93 16.64 -2.60
CA VAL A 507 -1.83 15.71 -2.30
C VAL A 507 -0.76 15.69 -3.42
N GLU A 508 -0.92 16.55 -4.43
CA GLU A 508 -0.02 16.66 -5.58
C GLU A 508 1.36 17.26 -5.20
N ASP A 509 1.42 18.04 -4.11
CA ASP A 509 2.68 18.57 -3.60
C ASP A 509 3.58 17.45 -3.07
N ALA A 510 4.61 17.14 -3.86
CA ALA A 510 5.56 16.07 -3.62
C ALA A 510 6.30 16.23 -2.28
N GLN A 511 6.62 17.47 -1.91
CA GLN A 511 7.47 17.79 -0.76
C GLN A 511 6.68 17.77 0.55
N ARG A 512 5.41 18.19 0.50
CA ARG A 512 4.52 18.26 1.66
C ARG A 512 3.94 16.90 2.05
N TYR A 513 3.52 16.11 1.06
CA TYR A 513 2.86 14.81 1.27
C TYR A 513 3.76 13.62 0.89
N ARG A 514 4.95 13.53 1.47
CA ARG A 514 5.93 12.48 1.13
C ARG A 514 5.38 11.06 1.35
N SER A 515 5.78 10.14 0.49
CA SER A 515 5.54 8.70 0.71
C SER A 515 6.23 8.26 2.00
N GLY A 516 5.58 7.37 2.75
CA GLY A 516 6.01 6.91 4.07
C GLY A 516 5.56 7.79 5.24
N LEU A 517 4.86 8.91 5.01
CA LEU A 517 4.29 9.71 6.10
C LEU A 517 3.20 8.91 6.85
N PRO A 518 3.31 8.75 8.18
CA PRO A 518 2.29 8.08 8.98
C PRO A 518 1.04 8.95 9.05
N VAL A 519 -0.12 8.30 8.94
CA VAL A 519 -1.44 8.92 9.01
C VAL A 519 -2.36 8.08 9.88
N VAL A 520 -3.33 8.73 10.51
CA VAL A 520 -4.38 8.05 11.28
C VAL A 520 -5.64 8.05 10.42
N ALA A 521 -6.09 6.86 10.04
CA ALA A 521 -7.33 6.68 9.28
C ALA A 521 -8.49 6.43 10.23
N VAL A 522 -9.48 7.32 10.24
CA VAL A 522 -10.68 7.23 11.07
C VAL A 522 -11.84 6.79 10.19
N PHE A 523 -12.35 5.59 10.46
CA PHE A 523 -13.46 4.96 9.76
C PHE A 523 -14.74 5.06 10.58
N GLU A 524 -15.88 5.16 9.90
CA GLU A 524 -17.19 4.92 10.51
C GLU A 524 -17.46 3.41 10.53
N GLN A 525 -17.64 2.82 11.71
CA GLN A 525 -17.82 1.37 11.85
C GLN A 525 -19.15 0.93 11.24
N ARG A 526 -19.13 -0.03 10.31
CA ARG A 526 -20.35 -0.74 9.90
C ARG A 526 -20.74 -1.71 11.03
N SER A 527 -21.99 -1.64 11.49
CA SER A 527 -22.49 -2.59 12.49
C SER A 527 -22.61 -3.98 11.87
N THR A 528 -21.71 -4.90 12.24
CA THR A 528 -21.78 -6.31 11.84
C THR A 528 -22.79 -7.12 12.66
N ASN A 529 -23.34 -6.54 13.74
CA ASN A 529 -24.38 -7.16 14.56
C ASN A 529 -25.71 -7.24 13.80
N SER A 530 -26.14 -8.46 13.50
CA SER A 530 -27.44 -8.79 12.86
C SER A 530 -28.66 -8.19 13.58
N LEU A 531 -28.56 -7.98 14.89
CA LEU A 531 -29.59 -7.35 15.71
C LEU A 531 -29.77 -5.86 15.41
N PHE A 532 -28.68 -5.11 15.22
CA PHE A 532 -28.78 -3.68 14.91
C PHE A 532 -29.14 -3.43 13.44
N SER A 533 -28.70 -4.31 12.52
CA SER A 533 -29.08 -4.20 11.11
C SER A 533 -30.57 -4.50 10.89
N SER A 534 -31.16 -5.44 11.62
CA SER A 534 -32.60 -5.71 11.58
C SER A 534 -33.44 -4.57 12.18
N ILE A 535 -33.00 -3.96 13.28
CA ILE A 535 -33.66 -2.79 13.87
C ILE A 535 -33.60 -1.59 12.92
N LYS A 536 -32.42 -1.29 12.35
CA LYS A 536 -32.26 -0.17 11.40
C LYS A 536 -33.10 -0.37 10.12
N LYS A 537 -33.19 -1.61 9.63
CA LYS A 537 -34.04 -1.97 8.48
C LYS A 537 -35.53 -1.88 8.80
N SER A 538 -35.94 -2.21 10.03
CA SER A 538 -37.33 -2.04 10.50
C SER A 538 -37.72 -0.56 10.67
N LEU A 539 -36.79 0.29 11.12
CA LEU A 539 -37.02 1.73 11.22
C LEU A 539 -37.04 2.43 9.86
N SER A 540 -36.20 2.02 8.90
CA SER A 540 -36.20 2.60 7.55
C SER A 540 -37.37 2.14 6.67
N LEU A 541 -38.13 1.13 7.11
CA LEU A 541 -39.37 0.67 6.48
C LEU A 541 -40.63 1.29 7.13
N ALA A 542 -40.46 1.96 8.27
CA ALA A 542 -41.53 2.63 9.01
C ALA A 542 -41.55 4.16 8.81
N LEU A 543 -40.59 4.68 8.03
CA LEU A 543 -40.48 6.05 7.52
C LEU A 543 -40.61 5.99 6.00
#